data_AF-A0A419EDB9-F1
#
_entry.id   AF-A0A419EDB9-F1
#
_cell.length_a   1.000
_cell.length_b   1.000
_cell.length_c   1.000
_cell.angle_alpha   90.00
_cell.angle_beta   90.00
_cell.angle_gamma   90.00
#
_symmetry.space_group_name_H-M   'P 1'
#
loop_
_entity.id
_entity.type
_entity.pdbx_description
1 polymer ?
#
loop_
_entity_poly.entity_id
_entity_poly.type
_entity_poly.pdbx_seq_one_letter_code
_entity_poly.pdbx_strand_id
1 'polypeptide(L)'
;MGFKNLFRHETTRHRALSTGQVVPDSARCVQCGICSFNCPIGIDVRRHAWTGEAVVNSRCLTCGECIARCPRGVLRFAHTDLFAEAAK
;
A
#
# COMPACT_ATOMS: atom_id res chain seq x y z
N MET A 1 -12.75 -25.50 -27.20
CA MET A 1 -12.98 -24.23 -26.46
C MET A 1 -13.09 -24.54 -24.97
N GLY A 2 -12.22 -24.03 -24.09
CA GLY A 2 -12.41 -24.28 -22.65
C GLY A 2 -11.30 -23.79 -21.70
N PHE A 3 -10.02 -23.87 -22.09
CA PHE A 3 -8.93 -23.53 -21.17
C PHE A 3 -8.51 -22.05 -21.17
N LYS A 4 -8.69 -21.33 -22.28
CA LYS A 4 -8.27 -19.92 -22.39
C LYS A 4 -9.04 -18.94 -21.48
N ASN A 5 -10.27 -19.27 -21.10
CA ASN A 5 -11.13 -18.39 -20.31
C ASN A 5 -10.86 -18.46 -18.79
N LEU A 6 -10.28 -19.57 -18.29
CA LEU A 6 -9.93 -19.72 -16.88
C LEU A 6 -8.71 -18.86 -16.51
N PHE A 7 -7.67 -18.89 -17.35
CA PHE A 7 -6.46 -18.06 -17.18
C PHE A 7 -6.71 -16.54 -17.29
N ARG A 8 -7.81 -16.12 -17.92
CA ARG A 8 -8.21 -14.71 -18.02
C ARG A 8 -8.69 -14.14 -16.68
N HIS A 9 -9.29 -15.00 -15.84
CA HIS A 9 -9.81 -14.59 -14.53
C HIS A 9 -8.69 -14.41 -13.51
N GLU A 10 -7.64 -15.23 -13.57
CA GLU A 10 -6.47 -15.12 -12.70
C GLU A 10 -5.62 -13.89 -12.99
N THR A 11 -5.37 -13.56 -14.26
CA THR A 11 -4.56 -12.39 -14.64
C THR A 11 -5.20 -11.06 -14.24
N THR A 12 -6.53 -10.95 -14.34
CA THR A 12 -7.27 -9.75 -13.90
C THR A 12 -7.21 -9.58 -12.37
N ARG A 13 -7.27 -10.69 -11.62
CA ARG A 13 -7.18 -10.70 -10.16
C ARG A 13 -5.75 -10.41 -9.66
N HIS A 14 -4.73 -10.94 -10.34
CA HIS A 14 -3.32 -10.64 -10.04
C HIS A 14 -2.99 -9.16 -10.25
N ARG A 15 -3.49 -8.52 -11.31
CA ARG A 15 -3.33 -7.07 -11.53
C ARG A 15 -3.99 -6.21 -10.46
N ALA A 16 -5.18 -6.59 -9.97
CA ALA A 16 -5.87 -5.83 -8.93
C ALA A 16 -5.15 -5.87 -7.58
N LEU A 17 -4.53 -7.01 -7.23
CA LEU A 17 -3.84 -7.19 -5.94
C LEU A 17 -2.50 -6.47 -5.84
N SER A 18 -1.83 -6.17 -6.96
CA SER A 18 -0.54 -5.46 -6.97
C SER A 18 -0.65 -3.93 -6.87
N THR A 19 -1.86 -3.38 -6.80
CA THR A 19 -2.11 -1.92 -6.89
C THR A 19 -2.35 -1.21 -5.56
N GLY A 20 -2.25 -1.91 -4.42
CA GLY A 20 -2.50 -1.33 -3.11
C GLY A 20 -1.34 -0.50 -2.60
N GLN A 21 -1.55 0.79 -2.34
CA GLN A 21 -0.57 1.66 -1.70
C GLN A 21 -1.07 2.18 -0.35
N VAL A 22 -0.16 2.31 0.63
CA VAL A 22 -0.48 2.96 1.91
C VAL A 22 -0.44 4.48 1.73
N VAL A 23 -1.56 5.14 1.99
CA VAL A 23 -1.68 6.60 1.95
C VAL A 23 -2.00 7.15 3.34
N PRO A 24 -1.36 8.26 3.75
CA PRO A 24 -1.62 8.89 5.04
C PRO A 24 -2.64 10.03 4.96
N ASP A 25 -3.20 10.36 6.11
CA ASP A 25 -3.87 11.62 6.40
C ASP A 25 -3.02 12.43 7.39
N SER A 26 -2.15 13.29 6.85
CA SER A 26 -1.12 14.00 7.63
C SER A 26 -1.68 14.88 8.73
N ALA A 27 -2.90 15.40 8.58
CA ALA A 27 -3.55 16.26 9.58
C ALA A 27 -3.78 15.55 10.93
N ARG A 28 -3.84 14.21 10.93
CA ARG A 28 -4.05 13.40 12.14
C ARG A 28 -2.77 12.78 12.70
N CYS A 29 -1.63 12.95 12.02
CA CYS A 29 -0.35 12.37 12.40
C CYS A 29 0.30 13.14 13.57
N VAL A 30 0.62 12.43 14.65
CA VAL A 30 1.30 12.98 15.84
C VAL A 30 2.78 12.53 15.93
N GLN A 31 3.32 12.00 14.84
CA GLN A 31 4.72 11.53 14.73
C GLN A 31 5.18 10.51 15.80
N CYS A 32 4.28 9.69 16.37
CA CYS A 32 4.63 8.73 17.44
C CYS A 32 5.60 7.60 17.04
N GLY A 33 5.80 7.35 15.74
CA GLY A 33 6.79 6.38 15.24
C GLY A 33 6.40 4.89 15.29
N ILE A 34 5.24 4.54 15.86
CA ILE A 34 4.78 3.15 15.96
C ILE A 34 4.70 2.46 14.58
N CYS A 35 4.28 3.19 13.54
CA CYS A 35 4.20 2.65 12.18
C CYS A 35 5.57 2.27 11.59
N SER A 36 6.62 3.08 11.82
CA SER A 36 7.98 2.78 11.37
C SER A 36 8.57 1.63 12.18
N PHE A 37 8.34 1.61 13.50
CA PHE A 37 8.82 0.55 14.40
C PHE A 37 8.27 -0.82 14.00
N ASN A 38 6.98 -0.90 13.64
CA ASN A 38 6.34 -2.15 13.28
C ASN A 38 6.45 -2.50 11.79
N CYS A 39 7.24 -1.76 11.02
CA CYS A 39 7.49 -2.11 9.63
C CYS A 39 8.52 -3.25 9.56
N PRO A 40 8.16 -4.45 9.05
CA PRO A 40 9.05 -5.63 9.08
C PRO A 40 10.32 -5.47 8.22
N ILE A 41 10.32 -4.48 7.34
CA ILE A 41 11.40 -4.17 6.38
C ILE A 41 12.04 -2.81 6.65
N GLY A 42 11.69 -2.16 7.77
CA GLY A 42 12.33 -0.93 8.24
C GLY A 42 12.07 0.32 7.39
N ILE A 43 10.91 0.44 6.73
CA ILE A 43 10.53 1.70 6.07
C ILE A 43 10.19 2.73 7.14
N ASP A 44 10.68 3.98 7.00
CA ASP A 44 10.29 5.09 7.87
C ASP A 44 8.89 5.63 7.49
N VAL A 45 7.86 4.84 7.74
CA VAL A 45 6.45 5.17 7.45
C VAL A 45 6.00 6.44 8.16
N ARG A 46 6.55 6.74 9.35
CA ARG A 46 6.27 7.98 10.10
C ARG A 46 6.63 9.22 9.28
N ARG A 47 7.73 9.20 8.53
CA ARG A 47 8.12 10.33 7.67
C ARG A 47 7.06 10.57 6.59
N HIS A 48 6.67 9.51 5.87
CA HIS A 48 5.59 9.56 4.89
C HIS A 48 4.27 10.07 5.50
N ALA A 49 3.91 9.58 6.68
CA ALA A 49 2.71 9.99 7.39
C ALA A 49 2.73 11.47 7.78
N TRP A 50 3.89 12.00 8.13
CA TRP A 50 4.08 13.41 8.46
C TRP A 50 4.06 14.32 7.21
N THR A 51 4.74 13.91 6.14
CA THR A 51 4.79 14.67 4.88
C THR A 51 3.48 14.60 4.08
N GLY A 52 2.57 13.70 4.45
CA GLY A 52 1.33 13.48 3.70
C GLY A 52 1.57 12.71 2.39
N GLU A 53 2.75 12.13 2.23
CA GLU A 53 3.13 11.39 1.03
C GLU A 53 2.74 9.92 1.17
N ALA A 54 2.26 9.33 0.08
CA ALA A 54 2.05 7.90 0.05
C ALA A 54 3.37 7.14 0.29
N VAL A 55 3.28 5.94 0.87
CA VAL A 55 4.45 5.08 1.08
C VAL A 55 4.86 4.48 -0.27
N VAL A 56 5.60 5.25 -1.08
CA VAL A 56 6.18 4.81 -2.35
C VAL A 56 7.55 4.20 -2.05
N ASN A 57 7.60 2.87 -1.89
CA ASN A 57 8.87 2.17 -1.71
C ASN A 57 8.79 0.78 -2.36
N SER A 58 9.77 0.45 -3.20
CA SER A 58 9.83 -0.84 -3.90
C SER A 58 9.92 -2.04 -2.96
N ARG A 59 10.37 -1.84 -1.72
CA ARG A 59 10.42 -2.89 -0.71
C ARG A 59 9.07 -3.09 0.00
N CYS A 60 8.14 -2.15 -0.09
CA CYS A 60 6.88 -2.20 0.64
C CYS A 60 6.07 -3.46 0.25
N LEU A 61 5.93 -4.38 1.20
CA LEU A 61 5.23 -5.66 1.00
C LEU A 61 3.70 -5.51 1.00
N THR A 62 3.16 -4.30 1.18
CA THR A 62 1.73 -4.05 1.35
C THR A 62 1.09 -4.87 2.49
N CYS A 63 1.87 -5.21 3.53
CA CYS A 63 1.42 -6.10 4.61
C CYS A 63 0.38 -5.49 5.56
N GLY A 64 0.22 -4.16 5.57
CA GLY A 64 -0.81 -3.48 6.37
C GLY A 64 -0.48 -3.27 7.85
N GLU A 65 0.68 -3.72 8.33
CA GLU A 65 1.02 -3.64 9.76
C GLU A 65 1.08 -2.19 10.29
N CYS A 66 1.60 -1.27 9.47
CA CYS A 66 1.63 0.15 9.81
C CYS A 66 0.23 0.76 9.95
N ILE A 67 -0.76 0.27 9.21
CA ILE A 67 -2.17 0.68 9.30
C ILE A 67 -2.76 0.14 10.59
N ALA A 68 -2.62 -1.17 10.83
CA ALA A 68 -3.19 -1.85 12.00
C ALA A 68 -2.67 -1.29 13.33
N ARG A 69 -1.40 -0.88 13.39
CA ARG A 69 -0.77 -0.36 14.61
C ARG A 69 -0.89 1.14 14.80
N CYS A 70 -1.43 1.89 13.84
CA CYS A 70 -1.55 3.33 13.97
C CYS A 70 -2.68 3.66 14.98
N PRO A 71 -2.37 4.19 16.18
CA PRO A 71 -3.41 4.45 17.19
C PRO A 71 -4.38 5.58 16.79
N ARG A 72 -3.97 6.43 15.84
CA ARG A 72 -4.77 7.53 15.32
C ARG A 72 -5.55 7.19 14.04
N GLY A 73 -5.34 5.99 13.47
CA GLY A 73 -5.95 5.58 12.21
C GLY A 73 -5.60 6.51 11.04
N VAL A 74 -4.35 6.98 10.99
CA VAL A 74 -3.84 7.94 9.98
C VAL A 74 -3.65 7.29 8.61
N LEU A 75 -3.31 6.01 8.59
CA LEU A 75 -2.91 5.29 7.38
C LEU A 75 -4.06 4.44 6.86
N ARG A 76 -4.20 4.34 5.53
CA ARG A 76 -5.16 3.45 4.86
C ARG A 76 -4.59 2.91 3.55
N PHE A 77 -5.17 1.84 3.03
CA PHE A 77 -4.91 1.42 1.66
C PHE A 77 -5.69 2.29 0.66
N ALA A 78 -5.05 2.60 -0.45
CA ALA A 78 -5.66 3.17 -1.65
C ALA A 78 -5.27 2.33 -2.86
N HIS A 79 -6.19 2.19 -3.81
CA HIS A 79 -5.84 1.66 -5.14
C HIS A 79 -5.03 2.71 -5.90
N THR A 80 -3.99 2.25 -6.56
CA THR A 80 -3.14 3.08 -7.39
C THR A 80 -3.06 2.51 -8.79
N ASP A 81 -3.25 3.35 -9.79
CA ASP A 81 -3.21 2.96 -11.20
C ASP A 81 -1.76 2.84 -11.73
N LEU A 82 -0.79 2.54 -10.87
CA LEU A 82 0.64 2.45 -11.21
C LEU A 82 0.95 1.43 -12.33
N PHE A 83 0.03 0.52 -12.62
CA PHE A 83 0.14 -0.45 -13.73
C PHE A 83 -0.85 -0.21 -14.88
N ALA A 84 -1.62 0.90 -14.88
CA ALA A 84 -2.56 1.20 -15.96
C ALA A 84 -1.86 1.42 -17.30
N GLU A 85 -0.59 1.84 -17.29
CA GLU A 85 0.22 2.08 -18.49
C GLU A 85 0.80 0.80 -19.12
N ALA A 86 0.82 -0.32 -18.38
CA ALA A 86 1.32 -1.61 -18.89
C ALA A 86 0.28 -2.39 -19.73
N ALA A 87 -0.81 -1.73 -20.13
CA ALA A 87 -1.90 -2.31 -20.91
C ALA A 87 -2.04 -1.73 -22.33
N LYS A 88 -1.08 -0.91 -22.76
CA LYS A 88 -0.96 -0.42 -24.14
C LYS A 88 0.20 -1.12 -24.84
#